data_AF-A0A8H8MX86-F1
#
_entry.id   AF-A0A8H8MX86-F1
#
_cell.length_a   1.000
_cell.length_b   1.000
_cell.length_c   1.000
_cell.angle_alpha   90.00
_cell.angle_beta   90.00
_cell.angle_gamma   90.00
#
_symmetry.space_group_name_H-M   'P 1'
#
loop_
_entity.id
_entity.type
_entity.pdbx_description
1 polymer ?
#
loop_
_entity_poly.entity_id
_entity_poly.type
_entity_poly.pdbx_seq_one_letter_code
_entity_poly.pdbx_strand_id
1 'polypeptide(L)'
;MVAWKILVGAYSSTIITLQFDSSSTNLPTIATSYAGQNPSWITSHPTNKSVIFATQENYASAVWSFAVNSQGQLTQLGSVSTGGDGPAFMLVSSNGNEIVAANYNGGNALNVPLTADKEPPNQPHPHQVIEYGSEYSYQTSYGSDKVWRLTKTSSGALQNSGYIQQPSGSGPRHGVKGNTLYTLHELSNTLTQQTIPALGSSNSPPVTASVFYCAIGLDKPSALGAGELLLSPSTSDFPTQYLYATNRGEWNDAITIVSIANNGLQVAKQVRTGLQHLRGAVLSPDGAYLVVGGMNSGGVVVYQRINGGADLKEVARAYGLNQPTSFVWL
;
A
#
# COMPACT_ATOMS: atom_id res chain seq x y z
N MET A 1 8.94 22.51 15.17
CA MET A 1 9.10 22.34 13.71
C MET A 1 9.35 20.88 13.45
N VAL A 2 8.63 20.28 12.52
CA VAL A 2 8.77 18.87 12.15
C VAL A 2 9.47 18.80 10.80
N ALA A 3 10.53 18.00 10.73
CA ALA A 3 11.30 17.77 9.52
C ALA A 3 11.43 16.26 9.27
N TRP A 4 11.01 15.81 8.09
CA TRP A 4 11.10 14.42 7.65
C TRP A 4 11.78 14.36 6.29
N LYS A 5 12.33 13.19 5.95
CA LYS A 5 12.59 12.87 4.54
C LYS A 5 11.53 11.91 4.02
N ILE A 6 11.22 12.03 2.74
CA ILE A 6 10.25 11.16 2.08
C ILE A 6 10.96 10.52 0.89
N LEU A 7 11.20 9.21 0.95
CA LEU A 7 11.60 8.43 -0.21
C LEU A 7 10.38 8.24 -1.10
N VAL A 8 10.57 8.33 -2.41
CA VAL A 8 9.51 8.14 -3.41
C VAL A 8 9.93 7.05 -4.39
N GLY A 9 9.22 5.92 -4.33
CA GLY A 9 9.24 4.88 -5.36
C GLY A 9 8.38 5.29 -6.55
N ALA A 10 8.74 4.79 -7.73
CA ALA A 10 8.15 5.23 -8.99
C ALA A 10 8.33 4.19 -10.11
N TYR A 11 7.53 4.31 -11.18
CA TYR A 11 7.84 3.69 -12.48
C TYR A 11 8.95 4.50 -13.19
N SER A 12 10.17 4.38 -12.66
CA SER A 12 11.38 5.03 -13.19
C SER A 12 12.62 4.17 -12.94
N SER A 13 13.82 4.71 -13.16
CA SER A 13 15.08 4.03 -12.78
C SER A 13 15.65 4.51 -11.44
N THR A 14 14.94 5.38 -10.73
CA THR A 14 15.47 6.07 -9.54
C THR A 14 14.46 6.08 -8.40
N ILE A 15 14.98 6.08 -7.17
CA ILE A 15 14.26 6.54 -5.99
C ILE A 15 14.76 7.95 -5.69
N ILE A 16 13.82 8.88 -5.49
CA ILE A 16 14.13 10.25 -5.08
C ILE A 16 13.86 10.42 -3.59
N THR A 17 14.55 11.38 -2.99
CA THR A 17 14.31 11.77 -1.60
C THR A 17 13.91 13.23 -1.54
N LEU A 18 12.71 13.47 -1.04
CA LEU A 18 12.17 14.80 -0.78
C LEU A 18 12.45 15.19 0.67
N GLN A 19 12.72 16.47 0.91
CA GLN A 19 12.72 17.03 2.26
C GLN A 19 11.36 17.66 2.55
N PHE A 20 10.74 17.25 3.66
CA PHE A 20 9.54 17.89 4.18
C PHE A 20 9.88 18.68 5.44
N ASP A 21 9.58 19.97 5.43
CA ASP A 21 9.60 20.84 6.61
C ASP A 21 8.20 21.43 6.76
N SER A 22 7.57 21.21 7.92
CA SER A 22 6.23 21.73 8.24
C SER A 22 6.06 23.26 8.11
N SER A 23 7.16 24.02 8.05
CA SER A 23 7.16 25.48 7.85
C SER A 23 7.27 25.91 6.39
N SER A 24 7.54 24.97 5.47
CA SER A 24 7.72 25.21 4.04
C SER A 24 6.59 24.57 3.23
N THR A 25 6.11 25.27 2.22
CA THR A 25 5.14 24.73 1.25
C THR A 25 5.82 23.96 0.11
N ASN A 26 7.15 23.97 0.04
CA ASN A 26 7.93 23.27 -0.97
C ASN A 26 8.48 21.95 -0.43
N LEU A 27 8.52 20.93 -1.30
CA LEU A 27 9.16 19.63 -1.06
C LEU A 27 10.40 19.46 -1.96
N PRO A 28 11.55 20.09 -1.64
CA PRO A 28 12.71 20.00 -2.51
C PRO A 28 13.26 18.58 -2.57
N THR A 29 13.68 18.15 -3.76
CA THR A 29 14.47 16.93 -3.95
C THR A 29 15.87 17.16 -3.42
N ILE A 30 16.28 16.36 -2.44
CA ILE A 30 17.61 16.45 -1.79
C ILE A 30 18.53 15.29 -2.15
N ALA A 31 17.99 14.20 -2.71
CA ALA A 31 18.78 13.11 -3.27
C ALA A 31 18.03 12.44 -4.42
N THR A 32 18.80 11.83 -5.32
CA THR A 32 18.30 10.94 -6.38
C THR A 32 19.29 9.78 -6.48
N SER A 33 18.78 8.57 -6.29
CA SER A 33 19.59 7.36 -6.30
C SER A 33 19.10 6.42 -7.39
N TYR A 34 20.02 5.88 -8.18
CA TYR A 34 19.71 4.78 -9.08
C TYR A 34 19.21 3.58 -8.27
N ALA A 35 18.09 3.00 -8.71
CA ALA A 35 17.38 1.97 -7.96
C ALA A 35 16.90 0.82 -8.86
N GLY A 36 17.52 0.65 -10.02
CA GLY A 36 17.21 -0.43 -10.96
C GLY A 36 16.11 -0.04 -11.94
N GLN A 37 15.16 -0.94 -12.18
CA GLN A 37 14.05 -0.77 -13.12
C GLN A 37 12.73 -0.85 -12.37
N ASN A 38 11.96 0.25 -12.42
CA ASN A 38 10.64 0.38 -11.83
C ASN A 38 10.62 0.00 -10.33
N PRO A 39 11.29 0.77 -9.45
CA PRO A 39 11.13 0.66 -7.99
C PRO A 39 9.75 1.18 -7.56
N SER A 40 8.69 0.55 -8.06
CA SER A 40 7.30 0.99 -7.94
C SER A 40 6.77 0.84 -6.52
N TRP A 41 7.25 -0.17 -5.78
CA TRP A 41 6.98 -0.38 -4.35
C TRP A 41 8.27 -0.37 -3.53
N ILE A 42 8.33 0.51 -2.52
CA ILE A 42 9.41 0.59 -1.53
C ILE A 42 8.89 0.37 -0.10
N THR A 43 9.72 -0.19 0.77
CA THR A 43 9.38 -0.32 2.20
C THR A 43 10.62 -0.23 3.09
N SER A 44 10.45 0.25 4.32
CA SER A 44 11.52 0.27 5.33
C SER A 44 11.65 -1.07 6.03
N HIS A 45 12.86 -1.42 6.46
CA HIS A 45 13.01 -2.49 7.45
C HIS A 45 12.28 -2.09 8.76
N PRO A 46 11.58 -3.03 9.44
CA PRO A 46 10.78 -2.70 10.62
C PRO A 46 11.60 -2.12 11.78
N THR A 47 12.77 -2.71 12.06
CA THR A 47 13.65 -2.33 13.18
C THR A 47 14.87 -1.48 12.79
N ASN A 48 15.44 -1.66 11.59
CA ASN A 48 16.60 -0.90 11.12
C ASN A 48 16.18 0.15 10.08
N LYS A 49 15.83 1.36 10.52
CA LYS A 49 15.35 2.43 9.62
C LYS A 49 16.40 2.94 8.62
N SER A 50 17.66 2.54 8.77
CA SER A 50 18.72 2.81 7.80
C SER A 50 18.72 1.83 6.61
N VAL A 51 17.81 0.86 6.57
CA VAL A 51 17.66 -0.10 5.47
C VAL A 51 16.28 0.02 4.85
N ILE A 52 16.26 0.14 3.52
CA ILE A 52 15.03 0.10 2.72
C ILE A 52 15.15 -0.95 1.64
N PHE A 53 14.00 -1.41 1.17
CA PHE A 53 13.89 -2.35 0.07
C PHE A 53 13.10 -1.71 -1.06
N ALA A 54 13.43 -2.07 -2.30
CA ALA A 54 12.65 -1.74 -3.49
C ALA A 54 12.34 -3.00 -4.32
N THR A 55 11.09 -3.15 -4.74
CA THR A 55 10.71 -4.09 -5.80
C THR A 55 11.36 -3.67 -7.12
N GLN A 56 11.53 -4.61 -8.04
CA GLN A 56 11.91 -4.35 -9.42
C GLN A 56 10.75 -4.87 -10.28
N GLU A 57 9.77 -4.01 -10.56
CA GLU A 57 8.52 -4.41 -11.24
C GLU A 57 8.77 -4.57 -12.75
N ASN A 58 9.44 -5.66 -13.11
CA ASN A 58 9.79 -6.10 -14.45
C ASN A 58 9.82 -7.64 -14.52
N TYR A 59 10.11 -8.21 -15.69
CA TYR A 59 10.16 -9.67 -15.89
C TYR A 59 11.27 -10.39 -15.13
N ALA A 60 12.41 -9.73 -14.84
CA ALA A 60 13.51 -10.34 -14.10
C ALA A 60 13.24 -10.43 -12.58
N SER A 61 12.24 -9.68 -12.09
CA SER A 61 11.58 -9.77 -10.78
C SER A 61 12.49 -9.98 -9.59
N ALA A 62 13.02 -8.88 -9.07
CA ALA A 62 13.92 -8.88 -7.92
C ALA A 62 13.41 -7.94 -6.82
N VAL A 63 13.96 -8.12 -5.62
CA VAL A 63 13.96 -7.12 -4.55
C VAL A 63 15.40 -6.65 -4.37
N TRP A 64 15.59 -5.35 -4.36
CA TRP A 64 16.87 -4.71 -4.07
C TRP A 64 16.84 -4.13 -2.66
N SER A 65 17.95 -4.24 -1.94
CA SER A 65 18.12 -3.62 -0.62
C SER A 65 19.10 -2.46 -0.70
N PHE A 66 18.87 -1.44 0.11
CA PHE A 66 19.69 -0.23 0.15
C PHE A 66 19.93 0.21 1.58
N ALA A 67 21.13 0.75 1.83
CA ALA A 67 21.39 1.59 2.98
C ALA A 67 20.99 3.02 2.65
N VAL A 68 20.34 3.71 3.59
CA VAL A 68 20.05 5.14 3.49
C VAL A 68 20.94 5.93 4.45
N ASN A 69 21.58 6.99 3.94
CA ASN A 69 22.40 7.87 4.77
C ASN A 69 21.60 9.04 5.38
N SER A 70 22.26 9.88 6.17
CA SER A 70 21.61 11.02 6.84
C SER A 70 21.14 12.12 5.89
N GLN A 71 21.57 12.13 4.63
CA GLN A 71 21.07 13.02 3.57
C GLN A 71 19.95 12.36 2.75
N GLY A 72 19.59 11.12 3.04
CA GLY A 72 18.57 10.38 2.31
C GLY A 72 19.05 9.79 0.99
N GLN A 73 20.37 9.77 0.74
CA GLN A 73 20.93 9.10 -0.42
C GLN A 73 21.00 7.60 -0.16
N LEU A 74 20.63 6.82 -1.18
CA LEU A 74 20.62 5.37 -1.13
C LEU A 74 21.89 4.79 -1.77
N THR A 75 22.46 3.79 -1.09
CA THR A 75 23.53 2.93 -1.59
C THR A 75 23.03 1.50 -1.65
N GLN A 76 23.06 0.88 -2.82
CA GLN A 76 22.62 -0.50 -2.99
C GLN A 76 23.50 -1.45 -2.17
N LEU A 77 22.86 -2.34 -1.41
CA LEU A 77 23.51 -3.36 -0.60
C LEU A 77 23.49 -4.72 -1.28
N GLY A 78 22.41 -5.03 -1.98
CA GLY A 78 22.26 -6.30 -2.67
C GLY A 78 20.97 -6.41 -3.47
N SER A 79 20.78 -7.58 -4.05
CA SER A 79 19.57 -7.94 -4.77
C SER A 79 19.30 -9.43 -4.61
N VAL A 80 18.03 -9.80 -4.66
CA VAL A 80 17.60 -11.19 -4.61
C VAL A 80 16.41 -11.38 -5.55
N SER A 81 16.35 -12.51 -6.24
CA SER A 81 15.20 -12.85 -7.07
C SER A 81 13.98 -13.11 -6.19
N THR A 82 12.81 -12.67 -6.65
CA THR A 82 11.52 -12.99 -6.02
C THR A 82 11.00 -14.37 -6.37
N GLY A 83 11.58 -15.02 -7.39
CA GLY A 83 11.07 -16.28 -7.94
C GLY A 83 9.82 -16.18 -8.82
N GLY A 84 9.27 -14.97 -9.04
CA GLY A 84 8.07 -14.76 -9.86
C GLY A 84 8.25 -13.78 -11.02
N ASP A 85 7.15 -13.16 -11.44
CA ASP A 85 7.09 -12.15 -12.50
C ASP A 85 6.32 -10.89 -12.04
N GLY A 86 6.91 -9.70 -12.20
CA GLY A 86 6.31 -8.39 -11.96
C GLY A 86 5.89 -8.17 -10.50
N PRO A 87 6.81 -8.07 -9.53
CA PRO A 87 6.47 -7.83 -8.13
C PRO A 87 5.86 -6.44 -7.94
N ALA A 88 4.53 -6.39 -7.74
CA ALA A 88 3.80 -5.13 -7.55
C ALA A 88 3.83 -4.64 -6.09
N PHE A 89 4.18 -5.51 -5.15
CA PHE A 89 4.24 -5.23 -3.73
C PHE A 89 5.21 -6.16 -3.02
N MET A 90 5.77 -5.70 -1.90
CA MET A 90 6.44 -6.58 -0.94
C MET A 90 6.18 -6.15 0.49
N LEU A 91 6.24 -7.14 1.37
CA LEU A 91 6.21 -7.00 2.81
C LEU A 91 7.54 -7.46 3.39
N VAL A 92 8.11 -6.69 4.31
CA VAL A 92 9.16 -7.18 5.22
C VAL A 92 8.47 -7.62 6.49
N SER A 93 8.70 -8.86 6.93
CA SER A 93 8.09 -9.43 8.14
C SER A 93 8.40 -8.57 9.36
N SER A 94 7.51 -8.59 10.35
CA SER A 94 7.64 -7.80 11.58
C SER A 94 8.98 -8.02 12.33
N ASN A 95 9.55 -9.22 12.23
CA ASN A 95 10.86 -9.56 12.79
C ASN A 95 12.07 -9.10 11.94
N GLY A 96 11.84 -8.61 10.72
CA GLY A 96 12.86 -8.09 9.80
C GLY A 96 13.64 -9.15 9.01
N ASN A 97 13.35 -10.44 9.22
CA ASN A 97 14.19 -11.52 8.71
C ASN A 97 13.68 -12.12 7.39
N GLU A 98 12.53 -11.69 6.91
CA GLU A 98 11.90 -12.27 5.72
C GLU A 98 11.27 -11.19 4.85
N ILE A 99 11.26 -11.45 3.55
CA ILE A 99 10.53 -10.65 2.57
C ILE A 99 9.51 -11.56 1.89
N VAL A 100 8.27 -11.10 1.81
CA VAL A 100 7.22 -11.74 1.01
C VAL A 100 6.85 -10.81 -0.14
N ALA A 101 7.05 -11.26 -1.38
CA ALA A 101 6.75 -10.50 -2.59
C ALA A 101 5.45 -11.00 -3.23
N ALA A 102 4.57 -10.09 -3.66
CA ALA A 102 3.40 -10.39 -4.49
C ALA A 102 3.77 -10.17 -5.96
N ASN A 103 3.97 -11.26 -6.68
CA ASN A 103 4.35 -11.28 -8.09
C ASN A 103 3.09 -11.23 -8.95
N TYR A 104 2.73 -10.03 -9.39
CA TYR A 104 1.46 -9.73 -10.02
C TYR A 104 1.30 -10.45 -11.36
N ASN A 105 2.32 -10.45 -12.22
CA ASN A 105 2.27 -11.16 -13.52
C ASN A 105 2.43 -12.67 -13.33
N GLY A 106 3.26 -13.08 -12.37
CA GLY A 106 3.55 -14.50 -12.09
C GLY A 106 2.43 -15.23 -11.35
N GLY A 107 1.46 -14.50 -10.79
CA GLY A 107 0.32 -15.07 -10.11
C GLY A 107 0.67 -15.80 -8.81
N ASN A 108 1.72 -15.36 -8.10
CA ASN A 108 2.18 -16.02 -6.87
C ASN A 108 2.67 -15.04 -5.82
N ALA A 109 2.69 -15.49 -4.55
CA ALA A 109 3.27 -14.75 -3.43
C ALA A 109 4.33 -15.63 -2.76
N LEU A 110 5.58 -15.15 -2.73
CA LEU A 110 6.75 -15.97 -2.39
C LEU A 110 7.59 -15.34 -1.27
N ASN A 111 8.08 -16.17 -0.35
CA ASN A 111 9.07 -15.78 0.66
C ASN A 111 10.50 -15.86 0.10
N VAL A 112 11.34 -14.90 0.45
CA VAL A 112 12.71 -14.78 -0.06
C VAL A 112 13.75 -14.88 1.07
N PRO A 113 14.82 -15.72 0.98
CA PRO A 113 15.16 -16.61 -0.14
C PRO A 113 14.30 -17.88 -0.15
N LEU A 114 13.83 -18.27 -1.33
CA LEU A 114 12.95 -19.43 -1.56
C LEU A 114 13.55 -20.69 -0.92
N THR A 115 12.88 -21.28 0.08
CA THR A 115 13.09 -22.69 0.37
C THR A 115 12.32 -23.45 -0.70
N ALA A 116 13.07 -24.08 -1.61
CA ALA A 116 12.55 -24.85 -2.73
C ALA A 116 11.70 -26.00 -2.18
N ASP A 117 10.41 -25.79 -2.04
CA ASP A 117 9.39 -26.84 -2.12
C ASP A 117 7.99 -26.21 -2.11
N LYS A 118 7.31 -26.40 -3.24
CA LYS A 118 5.91 -26.10 -3.57
C LYS A 118 5.64 -24.64 -3.90
N GLU A 119 5.55 -24.39 -5.20
CA GLU A 119 4.83 -23.25 -5.78
C GLU A 119 3.51 -23.02 -5.00
N PRO A 120 3.26 -21.80 -4.49
CA PRO A 120 1.91 -21.41 -4.14
C PRO A 120 1.01 -21.69 -5.36
N PRO A 121 -0.28 -22.00 -5.17
CA PRO A 121 -1.17 -22.18 -6.31
C PRO A 121 -1.07 -20.98 -7.25
N ASN A 122 -1.06 -21.23 -8.56
CA ASN A 122 -1.14 -20.21 -9.60
C ASN A 122 -2.44 -19.43 -9.41
N GLN A 123 -2.34 -18.22 -8.87
CA GLN A 123 -3.44 -17.38 -8.42
C GLN A 123 -3.44 -16.11 -9.26
N PRO A 124 -4.58 -15.70 -9.85
CA PRO A 124 -4.57 -14.53 -10.71
C PRO A 124 -4.21 -13.27 -9.90
N HIS A 125 -3.06 -12.67 -10.21
CA HIS A 125 -2.69 -11.28 -9.89
C HIS A 125 -2.73 -10.89 -8.39
N PRO A 126 -1.88 -11.49 -7.54
CA PRO A 126 -1.68 -11.00 -6.18
C PRO A 126 -1.12 -9.58 -6.21
N HIS A 127 -1.65 -8.69 -5.36
CA HIS A 127 -1.30 -7.26 -5.39
C HIS A 127 -0.80 -6.72 -4.05
N GLN A 128 -1.20 -7.28 -2.92
CA GLN A 128 -0.66 -6.89 -1.62
C GLN A 128 -0.53 -8.13 -0.71
N VAL A 129 0.46 -8.11 0.18
CA VAL A 129 0.62 -9.07 1.27
C VAL A 129 0.57 -8.34 2.62
N ILE A 130 -0.15 -8.89 3.59
CA ILE A 130 -0.31 -8.35 4.95
C ILE A 130 0.01 -9.46 5.95
N GLU A 131 0.83 -9.17 6.96
CA GLU A 131 1.05 -10.08 8.09
C GLU A 131 -0.09 -9.98 9.11
N TYR A 132 -0.57 -11.13 9.59
CA TYR A 132 -1.57 -11.24 10.64
C TYR A 132 -1.21 -12.35 11.63
N GLY A 133 -0.64 -11.97 12.76
CA GLY A 133 -0.21 -12.95 13.76
C GLY A 133 0.87 -13.86 13.18
N SER A 134 0.57 -15.15 13.01
CA SER A 134 1.48 -16.13 12.41
C SER A 134 1.18 -16.45 10.93
N GLU A 135 0.18 -15.81 10.33
CA GLU A 135 -0.15 -15.97 8.91
C GLU A 135 0.16 -14.71 8.09
N TYR A 136 0.22 -14.91 6.78
CA TYR A 136 0.18 -13.83 5.81
C TYR A 136 -1.16 -13.91 5.07
N SER A 137 -1.73 -12.77 4.71
CA SER A 137 -2.86 -12.70 3.79
C SER A 137 -2.45 -11.94 2.55
N TYR A 138 -2.94 -12.33 1.37
CA TYR A 138 -2.68 -11.57 0.16
C TYR A 138 -3.95 -11.35 -0.65
N GLN A 139 -4.07 -10.14 -1.18
CA GLN A 139 -5.23 -9.68 -1.93
C GLN A 139 -5.00 -9.94 -3.43
N THR A 140 -6.01 -10.45 -4.13
CA THR A 140 -5.93 -10.72 -5.58
C THR A 140 -6.76 -9.71 -6.34
N SER A 141 -6.13 -8.90 -7.19
CA SER A 141 -6.82 -7.79 -7.87
C SER A 141 -7.72 -8.26 -9.01
N TYR A 142 -7.52 -9.47 -9.52
CA TYR A 142 -8.28 -10.01 -10.64
C TYR A 142 -8.65 -11.48 -10.45
N GLY A 143 -9.81 -11.89 -10.98
CA GLY A 143 -10.10 -13.27 -11.35
C GLY A 143 -10.60 -14.23 -10.26
N SER A 144 -10.41 -13.96 -8.96
CA SER A 144 -10.87 -14.87 -7.91
C SER A 144 -11.73 -14.26 -6.79
N ASP A 145 -11.79 -12.93 -6.69
CA ASP A 145 -12.53 -12.18 -5.65
C ASP A 145 -12.33 -12.73 -4.24
N LYS A 146 -11.07 -12.96 -3.88
CA LYS A 146 -10.67 -13.56 -2.60
C LYS A 146 -9.51 -12.80 -1.98
N VAL A 147 -9.52 -12.79 -0.66
CA VAL A 147 -8.32 -12.54 0.14
C VAL A 147 -7.80 -13.90 0.59
N TRP A 148 -6.68 -14.33 0.03
CA TRP A 148 -6.08 -15.61 0.34
C TRP A 148 -5.31 -15.55 1.65
N ARG A 149 -5.27 -16.67 2.36
CA ARG A 149 -4.54 -16.83 3.62
C ARG A 149 -3.43 -17.84 3.43
N LEU A 150 -2.24 -17.49 3.89
CA LEU A 150 -1.03 -18.28 3.77
C LEU A 150 -0.45 -18.53 5.17
N THR A 151 -0.06 -19.76 5.42
CA THR A 151 0.79 -20.10 6.58
C THR A 151 2.11 -20.66 6.10
N LYS A 152 3.06 -20.81 7.01
CA LYS A 152 4.30 -21.52 6.71
C LYS A 152 4.17 -23.02 6.94
N THR A 153 4.82 -23.81 6.09
CA THR A 153 5.12 -25.22 6.34
C THR A 153 6.20 -25.36 7.42
N SER A 154 6.51 -26.60 7.81
CA SER A 154 7.67 -26.90 8.66
C SER A 154 9.01 -26.51 8.00
N SER A 155 9.08 -26.41 6.67
CA SER A 155 10.26 -25.96 5.92
C SER A 155 10.33 -24.42 5.75
N GLY A 156 9.36 -23.69 6.29
CA GLY A 156 9.27 -22.23 6.19
C GLY A 156 8.65 -21.70 4.89
N ALA A 157 8.32 -22.57 3.93
CA ALA A 157 7.68 -22.19 2.67
C ALA A 157 6.22 -21.78 2.90
N LEU A 158 5.71 -20.82 2.12
CA LEU A 158 4.32 -20.39 2.18
C LEU A 158 3.39 -21.44 1.53
N GLN A 159 2.29 -21.75 2.19
CA GLN A 159 1.24 -22.65 1.68
C GLN A 159 -0.14 -22.03 1.87
N ASN A 160 -1.09 -22.37 0.99
CA ASN A 160 -2.48 -21.94 1.10
C ASN A 160 -3.17 -22.57 2.31
N SER A 161 -3.77 -21.73 3.14
CA SER A 161 -4.47 -22.10 4.38
C SER A 161 -5.91 -21.56 4.42
N GLY A 162 -6.48 -21.25 3.26
CA GLY A 162 -7.86 -20.82 3.08
C GLY A 162 -7.99 -19.45 2.43
N TYR A 163 -9.21 -18.92 2.45
CA TYR A 163 -9.52 -17.60 1.91
C TYR A 163 -10.68 -16.96 2.65
N ILE A 164 -10.78 -15.64 2.52
CA ILE A 164 -11.95 -14.85 2.89
C ILE A 164 -12.59 -14.39 1.58
N GLN A 165 -13.83 -14.82 1.36
CA GLN A 165 -14.58 -14.49 0.14
C GLN A 165 -14.91 -13.00 0.10
N GLN A 166 -14.70 -12.38 -1.07
CA GLN A 166 -15.11 -11.01 -1.38
C GLN A 166 -16.27 -11.00 -2.39
N PRO A 167 -16.99 -9.88 -2.55
CA PRO A 167 -18.07 -9.77 -3.53
C PRO A 167 -17.59 -10.08 -4.96
N SER A 168 -18.43 -10.72 -5.77
CA SER A 168 -18.06 -11.07 -7.14
C SER A 168 -17.85 -9.83 -8.01
N GLY A 169 -16.79 -9.84 -8.83
CA GLY A 169 -16.36 -8.73 -9.67
C GLY A 169 -15.75 -7.57 -8.88
N SER A 170 -15.38 -7.77 -7.60
CA SER A 170 -14.87 -6.68 -6.79
C SER A 170 -13.42 -6.35 -7.09
N GLY A 171 -12.58 -7.36 -7.34
CA GLY A 171 -11.13 -7.20 -7.53
C GLY A 171 -10.41 -6.67 -6.29
N PRO A 172 -10.22 -7.47 -5.22
CA PRO A 172 -9.48 -7.09 -4.02
C PRO A 172 -8.04 -6.58 -4.29
N ARG A 173 -7.76 -5.34 -3.95
CA ARG A 173 -6.46 -4.71 -4.24
C ARG A 173 -5.56 -4.64 -3.02
N HIS A 174 -5.92 -3.78 -2.09
CA HIS A 174 -5.22 -3.55 -0.83
C HIS A 174 -6.19 -3.83 0.32
N GLY A 175 -5.67 -4.31 1.45
CA GLY A 175 -6.40 -4.44 2.70
C GLY A 175 -5.60 -3.83 3.85
N VAL A 176 -6.31 -3.50 4.93
CA VAL A 176 -5.70 -3.13 6.20
C VAL A 176 -6.44 -3.81 7.32
N LYS A 177 -5.71 -4.12 8.38
CA LYS A 177 -6.28 -4.72 9.58
C LYS A 177 -6.41 -3.69 10.68
N GLY A 178 -7.62 -3.59 11.24
CA GLY A 178 -7.87 -3.04 12.58
C GLY A 178 -8.42 -4.14 13.50
N ASN A 179 -9.57 -3.88 14.13
CA ASN A 179 -10.35 -4.91 14.83
C ASN A 179 -10.95 -5.95 13.86
N THR A 180 -11.11 -5.56 12.60
CA THR A 180 -11.61 -6.38 11.50
C THR A 180 -10.71 -6.18 10.28
N LEU A 181 -10.94 -6.96 9.22
CA LEU A 181 -10.31 -6.77 7.93
C LEU A 181 -11.11 -5.73 7.13
N TYR A 182 -10.42 -4.72 6.62
CA TYR A 182 -10.96 -3.80 5.63
C TYR A 182 -10.31 -4.09 4.28
N THR A 183 -11.12 -4.27 3.23
CA THR A 183 -10.62 -4.62 1.88
C THR A 183 -11.08 -3.59 0.87
N LEU A 184 -10.12 -2.99 0.17
CA LEU A 184 -10.34 -2.06 -0.93
C LEU A 184 -10.40 -2.83 -2.24
N HIS A 185 -11.40 -2.53 -3.05
CA HIS A 185 -11.69 -3.24 -4.29
C HIS A 185 -11.43 -2.37 -5.51
N GLU A 186 -10.44 -2.75 -6.33
CA GLU A 186 -10.01 -2.03 -7.53
C GLU A 186 -11.13 -1.83 -8.53
N LEU A 187 -11.82 -2.92 -8.90
CA LEU A 187 -12.76 -2.93 -10.02
C LEU A 187 -14.11 -2.35 -9.62
N SER A 188 -14.59 -2.70 -8.43
CA SER A 188 -15.91 -2.22 -7.96
C SER A 188 -15.88 -0.86 -7.29
N ASN A 189 -14.70 -0.32 -6.95
CA ASN A 189 -14.53 0.91 -6.15
C ASN A 189 -15.33 0.88 -4.84
N THR A 190 -15.35 -0.29 -4.19
CA THR A 190 -15.96 -0.47 -2.87
C THR A 190 -14.91 -0.74 -1.82
N LEU A 191 -15.27 -0.45 -0.57
CA LEU A 191 -14.54 -0.83 0.63
C LEU A 191 -15.45 -1.73 1.45
N THR A 192 -14.98 -2.91 1.85
CA THR A 192 -15.72 -3.85 2.69
C THR A 192 -15.07 -4.03 4.05
N GLN A 193 -15.88 -4.43 5.02
CA GLN A 193 -15.47 -4.81 6.36
C GLN A 193 -15.91 -6.26 6.64
N GLN A 194 -14.99 -7.11 7.10
CA GLN A 194 -15.24 -8.50 7.48
C GLN A 194 -14.42 -8.89 8.70
N THR A 195 -14.93 -9.80 9.53
CA THR A 195 -14.09 -10.45 10.55
C THR A 195 -13.08 -11.37 9.88
N ILE A 196 -11.90 -11.52 10.48
CA ILE A 196 -10.93 -12.53 10.06
C ILE A 196 -11.28 -13.82 10.81
N PRO A 197 -11.71 -14.89 10.13
CA PRO A 197 -12.07 -16.13 10.81
C PRO A 197 -10.80 -16.79 11.37
N ALA A 198 -10.94 -17.64 12.38
CA ALA A 198 -9.83 -18.45 12.88
C ALA A 198 -9.23 -19.28 11.72
N LEU A 199 -7.91 -19.52 11.77
CA LEU A 199 -7.25 -20.42 10.83
C LEU A 199 -7.90 -21.81 10.86
N GLY A 200 -8.11 -22.41 9.69
CA GLY A 200 -8.79 -23.72 9.57
C GLY A 200 -10.31 -23.69 9.78
N SER A 201 -10.91 -22.52 10.05
CA SER A 201 -12.37 -22.39 10.10
C SER A 201 -12.97 -22.60 8.71
N SER A 202 -14.05 -23.37 8.63
CA SER A 202 -14.89 -23.49 7.43
C SER A 202 -15.88 -22.33 7.27
N ASN A 203 -15.95 -21.42 8.26
CA ASN A 203 -16.85 -20.28 8.21
C ASN A 203 -16.32 -19.22 7.24
N SER A 204 -17.16 -18.81 6.29
CA SER A 204 -16.92 -17.64 5.45
C SER A 204 -17.67 -16.45 6.06
N PRO A 205 -16.99 -15.55 6.80
CA PRO A 205 -17.69 -14.46 7.47
C PRO A 205 -18.32 -13.52 6.45
N PRO A 206 -19.59 -13.12 6.63
CA PRO A 206 -20.24 -12.22 5.70
C PRO A 206 -19.60 -10.83 5.77
N VAL A 207 -19.74 -10.08 4.69
CA VAL A 207 -19.45 -8.63 4.68
C VAL A 207 -20.38 -7.95 5.69
N THR A 208 -19.81 -7.36 6.74
CA THR A 208 -20.57 -6.71 7.82
C THR A 208 -20.87 -5.25 7.49
N ALA A 209 -20.05 -4.62 6.65
CA ALA A 209 -20.31 -3.29 6.10
C ALA A 209 -19.66 -3.17 4.71
N SER A 210 -20.28 -2.37 3.84
CA SER A 210 -19.73 -2.03 2.53
C SER A 210 -20.11 -0.61 2.18
N VAL A 211 -19.17 0.11 1.56
CA VAL A 211 -19.42 1.46 1.05
C VAL A 211 -18.79 1.62 -0.32
N PHE A 212 -19.52 2.23 -1.25
CA PHE A 212 -18.94 2.77 -2.48
C PHE A 212 -18.28 4.09 -2.12
N TYR A 213 -16.95 4.14 -2.22
CA TYR A 213 -16.17 5.25 -1.65
C TYR A 213 -15.79 6.30 -2.69
N CYS A 214 -15.76 5.93 -3.97
CA CYS A 214 -15.39 6.83 -5.05
C CYS A 214 -16.61 7.60 -5.54
N ALA A 215 -16.53 8.92 -5.73
CA ALA A 215 -17.61 9.78 -6.24
C ALA A 215 -18.95 9.78 -5.47
N ILE A 216 -19.11 10.75 -4.56
CA ILE A 216 -20.45 11.14 -4.11
C ILE A 216 -21.18 11.83 -5.28
N GLY A 217 -22.31 11.28 -5.73
CA GLY A 217 -23.21 11.94 -6.66
C GLY A 217 -22.91 11.81 -8.17
N LEU A 218 -22.05 10.87 -8.58
CA LEU A 218 -21.87 10.51 -9.99
C LEU A 218 -22.23 9.04 -10.20
N ASP A 219 -22.98 8.73 -11.27
CA ASP A 219 -23.26 7.36 -11.68
C ASP A 219 -21.95 6.65 -12.02
N LYS A 220 -21.71 5.51 -11.35
CA LYS A 220 -20.51 4.64 -11.39
C LYS A 220 -19.78 4.69 -12.75
N PRO A 221 -18.73 5.50 -12.92
CA PRO A 221 -17.95 5.47 -14.15
C PRO A 221 -17.15 4.17 -14.16
N SER A 222 -17.30 3.37 -15.22
CA SER A 222 -16.54 2.14 -15.45
C SER A 222 -15.03 2.34 -15.65
N ALA A 223 -14.54 3.58 -15.55
CA ALA A 223 -13.15 3.98 -15.75
C ALA A 223 -12.40 4.29 -14.43
N LEU A 224 -12.99 3.96 -13.27
CA LEU A 224 -12.37 4.21 -11.96
C LEU A 224 -11.72 2.95 -11.43
N GLY A 225 -10.51 3.10 -10.89
CA GLY A 225 -9.80 2.03 -10.21
C GLY A 225 -9.38 2.45 -8.81
N ALA A 226 -9.62 1.61 -7.81
CA ALA A 226 -9.11 1.88 -6.47
C ALA A 226 -7.59 1.88 -6.42
N GLY A 227 -7.00 2.71 -5.56
CA GLY A 227 -5.56 2.79 -5.34
C GLY A 227 -5.17 2.22 -3.98
N GLU A 228 -4.71 3.08 -3.09
CA GLU A 228 -4.17 2.75 -1.77
C GLU A 228 -5.27 2.69 -0.69
N LEU A 229 -5.07 1.86 0.33
CA LEU A 229 -5.88 1.86 1.55
C LEU A 229 -4.99 1.99 2.79
N LEU A 230 -5.26 2.98 3.62
CA LEU A 230 -4.54 3.22 4.88
C LEU A 230 -5.53 3.22 6.05
N LEU A 231 -5.14 2.62 7.17
CA LEU A 231 -5.79 2.82 8.47
C LEU A 231 -4.93 3.77 9.29
N SER A 232 -5.50 4.89 9.74
CA SER A 232 -4.72 5.80 10.59
C SER A 232 -4.42 5.22 11.96
N PRO A 233 -3.25 5.51 12.55
CA PRO A 233 -3.00 5.18 13.95
C PRO A 233 -3.93 5.97 14.86
N SER A 234 -4.22 5.39 16.02
CA SER A 234 -4.81 6.12 17.15
C SER A 234 -3.68 6.80 17.92
N THR A 235 -3.72 8.12 18.04
CA THR A 235 -2.74 8.92 18.80
C THR A 235 -3.46 9.86 19.75
N SER A 236 -2.73 10.58 20.61
CA SER A 236 -3.32 11.60 21.49
C SER A 236 -4.05 12.69 20.71
N ASP A 237 -3.48 13.10 19.58
CA ASP A 237 -4.00 14.18 18.74
C ASP A 237 -5.11 13.68 17.80
N PHE A 238 -5.10 12.37 17.50
CA PHE A 238 -6.05 11.70 16.63
C PHE A 238 -6.57 10.41 17.28
N PRO A 239 -7.42 10.51 18.33
CA PRO A 239 -7.91 9.33 19.05
C PRO A 239 -8.91 8.52 18.22
N THR A 240 -9.54 9.13 17.21
CA THR A 240 -10.44 8.44 16.28
C THR A 240 -9.67 7.98 15.04
N GLN A 241 -9.73 6.68 14.76
CA GLN A 241 -9.18 6.12 13.54
C GLN A 241 -10.14 6.31 12.36
N TYR A 242 -9.57 6.58 11.19
CA TYR A 242 -10.26 6.63 9.91
C TYR A 242 -9.52 5.76 8.89
N LEU A 243 -10.25 5.32 7.88
CA LEU A 243 -9.66 4.75 6.67
C LEU A 243 -9.46 5.85 5.64
N TYR A 244 -8.33 5.84 4.95
CA TYR A 244 -8.01 6.74 3.84
C TYR A 244 -7.83 5.88 2.59
N ALA A 245 -8.71 6.04 1.62
CA ALA A 245 -8.68 5.30 0.37
C ALA A 245 -8.44 6.25 -0.79
N THR A 246 -7.51 5.92 -1.70
CA THR A 246 -7.31 6.69 -2.93
C THR A 246 -8.04 6.04 -4.10
N ASN A 247 -8.36 6.83 -5.13
CA ASN A 247 -8.87 6.33 -6.40
C ASN A 247 -8.08 6.90 -7.59
N ARG A 248 -8.24 6.24 -8.74
CA ARG A 248 -7.57 6.52 -9.99
C ARG A 248 -8.64 6.65 -11.09
N GLY A 249 -8.61 7.72 -11.86
CA GLY A 249 -9.57 8.03 -12.91
C GLY A 249 -9.36 9.46 -13.45
N GLU A 250 -9.79 9.72 -14.69
CA GLU A 250 -9.34 10.92 -15.41
C GLU A 250 -9.75 12.27 -14.78
N TRP A 251 -10.83 12.32 -14.00
CA TRP A 251 -11.43 13.60 -13.56
C TRP A 251 -11.93 13.63 -12.11
N ASN A 252 -11.80 12.53 -11.37
CA ASN A 252 -12.42 12.40 -10.05
C ASN A 252 -11.53 11.79 -8.97
N ASP A 253 -10.23 11.89 -9.19
CA ASP A 253 -9.22 11.49 -8.23
C ASP A 253 -9.34 12.22 -6.90
N ALA A 254 -9.40 11.42 -5.84
CA ALA A 254 -9.57 11.91 -4.49
C ALA A 254 -8.85 11.01 -3.47
N ILE A 255 -8.57 11.58 -2.32
CA ILE A 255 -8.44 10.83 -1.08
C ILE A 255 -9.80 10.83 -0.42
N THR A 256 -10.38 9.65 -0.20
CA THR A 256 -11.63 9.49 0.51
C THR A 256 -11.37 9.05 1.94
N ILE A 257 -11.90 9.81 2.89
CA ILE A 257 -11.84 9.53 4.32
C ILE A 257 -13.12 8.81 4.69
N VAL A 258 -12.99 7.61 5.24
CA VAL A 258 -14.10 6.74 5.64
C VAL A 258 -14.07 6.55 7.15
N SER A 259 -15.19 6.89 7.80
CA SER A 259 -15.43 6.60 9.22
C SER A 259 -15.73 5.11 9.39
N ILE A 260 -15.16 4.53 10.46
CA ILE A 260 -15.35 3.14 10.88
C ILE A 260 -16.23 3.02 12.14
N ALA A 261 -16.97 4.08 12.48
CA ALA A 261 -17.78 4.15 13.69
C ALA A 261 -18.91 3.11 13.69
N ASN A 262 -19.28 2.62 14.88
CA ASN A 262 -20.39 1.67 15.09
C ASN A 262 -20.30 0.39 14.24
N ASN A 263 -19.08 -0.09 13.93
CA ASN A 263 -18.84 -1.23 13.04
C ASN A 263 -19.42 -1.05 11.63
N GLY A 264 -19.62 0.19 11.19
CA GLY A 264 -20.07 0.54 9.85
C GLY A 264 -19.00 1.30 9.07
N LEU A 265 -19.17 1.35 7.75
CA LEU A 265 -18.35 2.17 6.85
C LEU A 265 -19.18 3.32 6.31
N GLN A 266 -18.73 4.55 6.52
CA GLN A 266 -19.42 5.75 6.04
C GLN A 266 -18.41 6.73 5.47
N VAL A 267 -18.66 7.25 4.25
CA VAL A 267 -17.81 8.31 3.68
C VAL A 267 -17.96 9.56 4.55
N ALA A 268 -16.88 9.97 5.18
CA ALA A 268 -16.83 11.20 5.97
C ALA A 268 -16.50 12.40 5.08
N LYS A 269 -15.52 12.25 4.17
CA LYS A 269 -15.10 13.32 3.27
C LYS A 269 -14.37 12.81 2.05
N GLN A 270 -14.46 13.55 0.95
CA GLN A 270 -13.57 13.40 -0.21
C GLN A 270 -12.72 14.66 -0.37
N VAL A 271 -11.42 14.48 -0.52
CA VAL A 271 -10.44 15.55 -0.68
C VAL A 271 -9.89 15.45 -2.10
N ARG A 272 -10.24 16.44 -2.95
CA ARG A 272 -9.72 16.55 -4.31
C ARG A 272 -8.33 17.16 -4.28
N THR A 273 -7.36 16.45 -4.85
CA THR A 273 -5.94 16.77 -4.67
C THR A 273 -5.33 17.52 -5.85
N GLY A 274 -6.02 17.57 -6.98
CA GLY A 274 -5.45 18.01 -8.26
C GLY A 274 -4.34 17.10 -8.81
N LEU A 275 -4.08 15.97 -8.15
CA LEU A 275 -3.21 14.91 -8.66
C LEU A 275 -3.99 14.02 -9.63
N GLN A 276 -3.28 13.35 -10.53
CA GLN A 276 -3.85 12.36 -11.45
C GLN A 276 -3.23 10.99 -11.22
N HIS A 277 -4.09 9.97 -11.14
CA HIS A 277 -3.79 8.57 -10.88
C HIS A 277 -3.12 8.34 -9.52
N LEU A 278 -3.88 8.51 -8.42
CA LEU A 278 -3.39 8.39 -7.04
C LEU A 278 -3.17 6.92 -6.67
N ARG A 279 -2.07 6.33 -7.15
CA ARG A 279 -1.77 4.90 -7.00
C ARG A 279 -1.27 4.51 -5.61
N GLY A 280 -0.59 5.41 -4.91
CA GLY A 280 0.00 5.16 -3.60
C GLY A 280 -0.03 6.38 -2.69
N ALA A 281 -0.08 6.12 -1.40
CA ALA A 281 -0.02 7.10 -0.32
C ALA A 281 0.51 6.43 0.95
N VAL A 282 1.01 7.20 1.91
CA VAL A 282 1.34 6.66 3.24
C VAL A 282 1.23 7.74 4.31
N LEU A 283 0.81 7.35 5.52
CA LEU A 283 0.80 8.23 6.69
C LEU A 283 2.21 8.35 7.27
N SER A 284 2.53 9.52 7.84
CA SER A 284 3.76 9.71 8.62
C SER A 284 3.76 8.83 9.87
N PRO A 285 4.94 8.54 10.48
CA PRO A 285 5.03 7.66 11.65
C PRO A 285 4.24 8.16 12.87
N ASP A 286 4.16 9.47 13.06
CA ASP A 286 3.33 10.12 14.09
C ASP A 286 1.84 10.19 13.70
N GLY A 287 1.50 9.79 12.47
CA GLY A 287 0.18 9.84 11.90
C GLY A 287 -0.34 11.26 11.67
N ALA A 288 0.46 12.33 11.77
CA ALA A 288 -0.02 13.70 11.61
C ALA A 288 -0.14 14.14 10.13
N TYR A 289 0.61 13.49 9.25
CA TYR A 289 0.69 13.83 7.83
C TYR A 289 0.39 12.63 6.94
N LEU A 290 -0.03 12.90 5.71
CA LEU A 290 -0.24 11.93 4.65
C LEU A 290 0.48 12.43 3.40
N VAL A 291 1.35 11.61 2.82
CA VAL A 291 1.93 11.87 1.50
C VAL A 291 1.22 11.03 0.44
N VAL A 292 0.96 11.63 -0.73
CA VAL A 292 0.32 10.99 -1.88
C VAL A 292 0.97 11.44 -3.18
N GLY A 293 1.05 10.54 -4.16
CA GLY A 293 1.57 10.83 -5.49
C GLY A 293 0.50 10.78 -6.57
N GLY A 294 0.59 11.67 -7.54
CA GLY A 294 -0.11 11.55 -8.81
C GLY A 294 0.81 10.92 -9.83
N MET A 295 0.61 9.62 -10.09
CA MET A 295 1.44 8.87 -11.02
C MET A 295 1.43 9.48 -12.42
N ASN A 296 0.27 9.94 -12.90
CA ASN A 296 0.19 10.50 -14.26
C ASN A 296 0.53 12.00 -14.29
N SER A 297 0.17 12.76 -13.26
CA SER A 297 0.41 14.20 -13.18
C SER A 297 0.16 14.77 -11.77
N GLY A 298 0.56 16.03 -11.57
CA GLY A 298 0.32 16.81 -10.35
C GLY A 298 1.38 16.65 -9.25
N GLY A 299 2.28 15.67 -9.39
CA GLY A 299 3.46 15.49 -8.55
C GLY A 299 3.20 14.75 -7.23
N VAL A 300 3.82 15.19 -6.14
CA VAL A 300 3.69 14.62 -4.79
C VAL A 300 3.21 15.69 -3.83
N VAL A 301 2.24 15.35 -2.98
CA VAL A 301 1.62 16.30 -2.03
C VAL A 301 1.67 15.72 -0.63
N VAL A 302 2.01 16.56 0.34
CA VAL A 302 1.87 16.28 1.77
C VAL A 302 0.65 17.04 2.29
N TYR A 303 -0.24 16.31 2.94
CA TYR A 303 -1.39 16.81 3.67
C TYR A 303 -1.17 16.67 5.17
N GLN A 304 -1.60 17.67 5.94
CA GLN A 304 -1.78 17.55 7.39
C GLN A 304 -3.19 17.02 7.68
N ARG A 305 -3.31 16.05 8.58
CA ARG A 305 -4.60 15.65 9.15
C ARG A 305 -5.10 16.73 10.10
N ILE A 306 -6.33 17.17 9.88
CA ILE A 306 -7.01 18.20 10.68
C ILE A 306 -8.38 17.70 11.11
N ASN A 307 -9.07 18.46 11.97
CA ASN A 307 -10.42 18.12 12.46
C ASN A 307 -10.49 16.71 13.06
N GLY A 308 -9.53 16.36 13.93
CA GLY A 308 -9.45 15.02 14.53
C GLY A 308 -9.19 13.89 13.53
N GLY A 309 -8.71 14.22 12.32
CA GLY A 309 -8.42 13.27 11.24
C GLY A 309 -9.54 13.13 10.22
N ALA A 310 -10.70 13.75 10.44
CA ALA A 310 -11.83 13.70 9.50
C ALA A 310 -11.63 14.58 8.25
N ASP A 311 -10.49 15.27 8.12
CA ASP A 311 -10.19 16.16 7.01
C ASP A 311 -8.67 16.29 6.78
N LEU A 312 -8.29 16.78 5.60
CA LEU A 312 -6.91 16.97 5.17
C LEU A 312 -6.69 18.39 4.66
N LYS A 313 -5.57 19.00 5.06
CA LYS A 313 -5.11 20.30 4.57
C LYS A 313 -3.81 20.12 3.81
N GLU A 314 -3.75 20.54 2.55
CA GLU A 314 -2.48 20.57 1.81
C GLU A 314 -1.49 21.50 2.51
N VAL A 315 -0.28 21.01 2.78
CA VAL A 315 0.77 21.79 3.44
C VAL A 315 2.04 21.92 2.62
N ALA A 316 2.34 20.97 1.73
CA ALA A 316 3.50 21.06 0.85
C ALA A 316 3.33 20.24 -0.43
N ARG A 317 4.03 20.64 -1.50
CA ARG A 317 3.97 19.96 -2.81
C ARG A 317 5.31 19.99 -3.56
N ALA A 318 5.57 18.94 -4.33
CA ALA A 318 6.59 18.86 -5.37
C ALA A 318 5.92 18.57 -6.72
N TYR A 319 6.37 19.25 -7.77
CA TYR A 319 5.92 19.03 -9.16
C TYR A 319 7.02 18.34 -9.99
N GLY A 320 6.66 17.86 -11.18
CA GLY A 320 7.63 17.37 -12.17
C GLY A 320 8.30 16.04 -11.81
N LEU A 321 7.73 15.29 -10.87
CA LEU A 321 8.23 13.97 -10.49
C LEU A 321 7.66 12.91 -11.44
N ASN A 322 8.52 12.01 -11.91
CA ASN A 322 8.13 10.98 -12.86
C ASN A 322 7.43 9.81 -12.15
N GLN A 323 6.12 9.66 -12.39
CA GLN A 323 5.32 8.50 -12.00
C GLN A 323 5.51 8.00 -10.56
N PRO A 324 5.31 8.85 -9.54
CA PRO A 324 5.41 8.44 -8.13
C PRO A 324 4.30 7.45 -7.75
N THR A 325 4.67 6.36 -7.07
CA THR A 325 3.74 5.25 -6.77
C THR A 325 3.82 4.70 -5.35
N SER A 326 4.90 4.93 -4.60
CA SER A 326 5.03 4.48 -3.20
C SER A 326 5.95 5.40 -2.40
N PHE A 327 5.84 5.35 -1.07
CA PHE A 327 6.47 6.33 -0.19
C PHE A 327 6.98 5.70 1.11
N VAL A 328 8.10 6.21 1.62
CA VAL A 328 8.62 5.87 2.97
C VAL A 328 9.05 7.16 3.65
N TRP A 329 8.55 7.38 4.88
CA TRP A 329 9.01 8.44 5.76
C TRP A 329 10.27 8.00 6.53
N LEU A 330 11.29 8.87 6.58
CA LEU A 330 12.55 8.68 7.32
C LEU A 330 12.76 9.78 8.35
#